data_AF-A0A7V3CD20-F1
#
_entry.id   AF-A0A7V3CD20-F1
#
_cell.length_a   1.000
_cell.length_b   1.000
_cell.length_c   1.000
_cell.angle_alpha   90.00
_cell.angle_beta   90.00
_cell.angle_gamma   90.00
#
_symmetry.space_group_name_H-M   'P 1'
#
loop_
_entity.id
_entity.type
_entity.pdbx_description
1 polymer ?
#
loop_
_entity_poly.entity_id
_entity_poly.type
_entity_poly.pdbx_seq_one_letter_code
_entity_poly.pdbx_strand_id
1 'polypeptide(L)'
;MKSKIAKLGAALVVALAFTASFSASALAWQRFNPVNNRVEARRDINNNGFVGPYDRAVLGTRHLYRTVNAGPRVNTPLENRYDHNNNGWIGPREHYAITHRNVSNWRDAVCDANHNGLIGPGEARCAY
;
A
#
# COMPACT_ATOMS: atom_id res chain seq x y z
N MET A 1 53.74 46.93 25.57
CA MET A 1 53.50 45.48 25.30
C MET A 1 52.03 45.04 25.47
N LYS A 2 51.02 45.91 25.29
CA LYS A 2 49.60 45.57 25.52
C LYS A 2 48.71 45.47 24.26
N SER A 3 49.24 45.74 23.06
CA SER A 3 48.39 45.89 21.85
C SER A 3 48.28 44.65 20.94
N LYS A 4 49.01 43.56 21.22
CA LYS A 4 49.00 42.37 20.35
C LYS A 4 47.95 41.30 20.73
N ILE A 5 47.37 41.38 21.93
CA ILE A 5 46.45 40.34 22.45
C ILE A 5 45.01 40.52 21.92
N ALA A 6 44.59 41.75 21.60
CA ALA A 6 43.23 42.03 21.15
C ALA A 6 42.90 41.52 19.73
N LYS A 7 43.90 41.33 18.86
CA LYS A 7 43.66 40.89 17.47
C LYS A 7 43.45 39.37 17.32
N LEU A 8 43.85 38.57 18.31
CA LEU A 8 43.71 37.11 18.29
C LEU A 8 42.32 36.62 18.72
N GLY A 9 41.59 37.39 19.52
CA GLY A 9 40.24 37.02 19.97
C GLY A 9 39.16 37.09 18.88
N ALA A 10 39.25 38.07 17.98
CA ALA A 10 38.24 38.26 16.93
C ALA A 10 38.31 37.22 15.81
N ALA A 11 39.50 36.73 15.48
CA ALA A 11 39.69 35.73 14.42
C ALA A 11 39.16 34.34 14.81
N LEU A 12 39.24 33.98 16.10
CA LEU A 12 38.81 32.66 16.59
C LEU A 12 37.28 32.52 16.63
N VAL A 13 36.55 33.61 16.91
CA VAL A 13 35.08 33.60 16.99
C VAL A 13 34.43 33.47 15.60
N VAL A 14 35.06 34.04 14.56
CA VAL A 14 34.55 33.93 13.18
C VAL A 14 34.78 32.53 12.59
N ALA A 15 35.88 31.86 12.95
CA ALA A 15 36.15 30.50 12.49
C ALA A 15 35.17 29.45 13.08
N LEU A 16 34.74 29.63 14.34
CA LEU A 16 33.76 28.75 14.99
C LEU A 16 32.31 28.99 14.53
N ALA A 17 31.99 30.21 14.10
CA ALA A 17 30.67 30.54 13.56
C ALA A 17 30.43 30.00 12.13
N PHE A 18 31.50 29.71 11.38
CA PHE A 18 31.39 29.16 10.03
C PHE A 18 31.23 27.63 9.99
N THR A 19 31.64 26.91 11.03
CA THR A 19 31.51 25.44 11.10
C THR A 19 30.16 24.96 11.63
N ALA A 20 29.37 25.80 12.31
CA ALA A 20 28.06 25.41 12.83
C ALA A 20 26.93 25.51 11.77
N SER A 21 27.15 26.24 10.68
CA SER A 21 26.09 26.56 9.70
C SER A 21 25.94 25.53 8.57
N PHE A 22 26.82 24.52 8.50
CA PHE A 22 26.78 23.50 7.44
C PHE A 22 26.32 22.11 7.90
N SER A 23 25.86 21.96 9.15
CA SER A 23 25.45 20.65 9.68
C SER A 23 23.93 20.42 9.64
N ALA A 24 23.13 21.44 9.32
CA ALA A 24 21.66 21.30 9.29
C ALA A 24 21.11 20.85 7.92
N SER A 25 21.86 21.04 6.83
CA SER A 25 21.37 20.74 5.47
C SER A 25 21.57 19.27 5.04
N ALA A 26 22.32 18.47 5.82
CA ALA A 26 22.59 17.07 5.48
C ALA A 26 21.49 16.09 5.91
N LEU A 27 20.57 16.50 6.79
CA LEU A 27 19.51 15.64 7.33
C LEU A 27 18.16 15.75 6.58
N ALA A 28 18.01 16.71 5.67
CA ALA A 28 16.76 16.96 4.96
C ALA A 28 16.66 16.30 3.57
N TRP A 29 17.69 15.57 3.12
CA TRP A 29 17.59 14.68 1.97
C TRP A 29 16.96 13.35 2.41
N GLN A 30 15.74 13.43 2.96
CA GLN A 30 14.87 12.26 2.95
C GLN A 30 14.79 11.81 1.49
N ARG A 31 15.21 10.57 1.25
CA ARG A 31 15.27 9.90 -0.06
C ARG A 31 13.90 9.91 -0.74
N PHE A 32 13.54 11.03 -1.36
CA PHE A 32 12.45 11.15 -2.30
C PHE A 32 12.98 10.67 -3.64
N ASN A 33 12.55 9.48 -4.06
CA ASN A 33 12.89 8.98 -5.38
C ASN A 33 11.99 9.68 -6.39
N PRO A 34 12.52 10.51 -7.31
CA PRO A 34 11.70 11.11 -8.36
C PRO A 34 11.09 10.00 -9.22
N VAL A 35 9.89 10.25 -9.72
CA VAL A 35 9.21 9.32 -10.63
C VAL A 35 9.84 9.41 -12.01
N ASN A 36 10.56 8.34 -12.42
CA ASN A 36 11.28 8.30 -13.68
C ASN A 36 10.70 7.31 -14.69
N ASN A 37 9.81 6.41 -14.25
CA ASN A 37 9.22 5.41 -15.12
C ASN A 37 7.76 5.10 -14.76
N ARG A 38 7.09 4.35 -15.64
CA ARG A 38 5.69 3.93 -15.49
C ARG A 38 5.43 3.11 -14.22
N VAL A 39 6.42 2.37 -13.71
CA VAL A 39 6.27 1.57 -12.49
C VAL A 39 6.29 2.48 -11.26
N GLU A 40 7.15 3.48 -11.23
CA GLU A 40 7.24 4.49 -10.17
C GLU A 40 6.03 5.41 -10.19
N ALA A 41 5.50 5.77 -11.37
CA ALA A 41 4.27 6.55 -11.48
C ALA A 41 3.04 5.83 -10.90
N ARG A 42 3.04 4.49 -10.91
CA ARG A 42 2.00 3.69 -10.22
C ARG A 42 2.21 3.62 -8.70
N ARG A 43 3.40 3.97 -8.23
CA ARG A 43 3.78 3.96 -6.80
C ARG A 43 3.65 5.33 -6.16
N ASP A 44 3.64 6.40 -6.93
CA ASP A 44 3.28 7.75 -6.49
C ASP A 44 1.75 7.83 -6.31
N ILE A 45 1.28 7.61 -5.08
CA ILE A 45 -0.14 7.51 -4.76
C ILE A 45 -0.79 8.89 -4.72
N ASN A 46 -0.03 9.92 -4.35
CA ASN A 46 -0.53 11.28 -4.22
C ASN A 46 -0.21 12.18 -5.43
N ASN A 47 0.40 11.63 -6.49
CA ASN A 47 0.73 12.29 -7.75
C ASN A 47 1.59 13.55 -7.57
N ASN A 48 2.52 13.55 -6.61
CA ASN A 48 3.37 14.71 -6.35
C ASN A 48 4.70 14.67 -7.13
N GLY A 49 4.92 13.65 -7.96
CA GLY A 49 6.14 13.46 -8.76
C GLY A 49 7.27 12.73 -8.01
N PHE A 50 7.04 12.30 -6.77
CA PHE A 50 8.05 11.65 -5.93
C PHE A 50 7.46 10.46 -5.16
N VAL A 51 8.20 9.34 -5.09
CA VAL A 51 7.82 8.21 -4.24
C VAL A 51 8.36 8.45 -2.81
N GLY A 52 7.50 8.99 -1.95
CA GLY A 52 7.82 9.39 -0.59
C GLY A 52 7.56 8.32 0.49
N PRO A 53 7.76 8.68 1.77
CA PRO A 53 7.38 7.84 2.91
C PRO A 53 5.88 7.56 2.97
N TYR A 54 5.04 8.55 2.61
CA TYR A 54 3.59 8.40 2.54
C TYR A 54 3.20 7.29 1.56
N ASP A 55 3.73 7.34 0.34
CA ASP A 55 3.44 6.36 -0.70
C ASP A 55 3.88 4.96 -0.28
N ARG A 56 5.06 4.84 0.34
CA ARG A 56 5.55 3.57 0.92
C ARG A 56 4.67 3.07 2.06
N ALA A 57 4.18 3.95 2.92
CA ALA A 57 3.28 3.58 4.00
C ALA A 57 1.94 3.09 3.45
N VAL A 58 1.36 3.77 2.45
CA VAL A 58 0.11 3.35 1.80
C VAL A 58 0.28 2.05 1.01
N LEU A 59 1.38 1.90 0.29
CA LEU A 59 1.69 0.64 -0.39
C LEU A 59 1.95 -0.49 0.61
N GLY A 60 2.59 -0.19 1.74
CA GLY A 60 2.83 -1.11 2.84
C GLY A 60 1.52 -1.54 3.53
N THR A 61 0.61 -0.61 3.81
CA THR A 61 -0.70 -0.93 4.37
C THR A 61 -1.58 -1.65 3.37
N ARG A 62 -1.52 -1.33 2.08
CA ARG A 62 -2.17 -2.12 1.02
C ARG A 62 -1.59 -3.53 0.93
N HIS A 63 -0.27 -3.68 1.07
CA HIS A 63 0.37 -4.98 1.09
C HIS A 63 -0.09 -5.77 2.31
N LEU A 64 -0.04 -5.19 3.52
CA LEU A 64 -0.54 -5.81 4.74
C LEU A 64 -2.03 -6.15 4.65
N TYR A 65 -2.86 -5.24 4.16
CA TYR A 65 -4.29 -5.51 3.94
C TYR A 65 -4.47 -6.65 2.94
N ARG A 66 -3.66 -6.71 1.88
CA ARG A 66 -3.65 -7.84 0.95
C ARG A 66 -3.17 -9.11 1.63
N THR A 67 -2.18 -9.10 2.52
CA THR A 67 -1.70 -10.34 3.17
C THR A 67 -2.67 -10.83 4.25
N VAL A 68 -3.33 -9.91 4.94
CA VAL A 68 -4.27 -10.21 6.04
C VAL A 68 -5.67 -10.54 5.50
N ASN A 69 -6.09 -9.94 4.38
CA ASN A 69 -7.38 -10.23 3.72
C ASN A 69 -7.22 -11.04 2.41
N ALA A 70 -6.02 -11.46 2.07
CA ALA A 70 -5.86 -12.50 1.06
C ALA A 70 -6.48 -13.75 1.66
N GLY A 71 -7.49 -14.27 0.97
CA GLY A 71 -7.95 -15.63 1.22
C GLY A 71 -6.87 -16.65 0.85
N PRO A 72 -7.23 -17.93 0.71
CA PRO A 72 -6.25 -18.96 0.40
C PRO A 72 -5.48 -18.64 -0.91
N ARG A 73 -4.21 -19.07 -0.96
CA ARG A 73 -3.45 -19.05 -2.22
C ARG A 73 -4.18 -19.89 -3.24
N VAL A 74 -4.18 -19.43 -4.49
CA VAL A 74 -4.64 -20.21 -5.63
C VAL A 74 -3.81 -21.48 -5.72
N ASN A 75 -4.43 -22.63 -5.50
CA ASN A 75 -3.79 -23.94 -5.49
C ASN A 75 -4.48 -24.95 -6.44
N THR A 76 -5.73 -24.69 -6.83
CA THR A 76 -6.48 -25.55 -7.76
C THR A 76 -6.70 -24.88 -9.13
N PRO A 77 -6.88 -25.68 -10.20
CA PRO A 77 -7.31 -25.18 -11.50
C PRO A 77 -8.66 -24.44 -11.45
N LEU A 78 -9.51 -24.76 -10.48
CA LEU A 78 -10.78 -24.06 -10.27
C LEU A 78 -10.52 -22.65 -9.77
N GLU A 79 -9.78 -22.49 -8.67
CA GLU A 79 -9.41 -21.18 -8.11
C GLU A 79 -8.70 -20.31 -9.14
N ASN A 80 -7.84 -20.89 -9.98
CA ASN A 80 -7.15 -20.17 -11.03
C ASN A 80 -8.09 -19.56 -12.09
N ARG A 81 -9.30 -20.12 -12.28
CA ARG A 81 -10.33 -19.53 -13.15
C ARG A 81 -11.01 -18.31 -12.52
N TYR A 82 -10.97 -18.21 -11.18
CA TYR A 82 -11.65 -17.18 -10.40
C TYR A 82 -10.70 -16.10 -9.85
N ASP A 83 -9.38 -16.28 -9.94
CA ASP A 83 -8.37 -15.23 -9.70
C ASP A 83 -8.36 -14.21 -10.87
N HIS A 84 -9.41 -13.41 -10.95
CA HIS A 84 -9.61 -12.44 -12.03
C HIS A 84 -8.53 -11.37 -12.09
N ASN A 85 -7.89 -11.07 -10.96
CA ASN A 85 -6.84 -10.07 -10.89
C ASN A 85 -5.42 -10.66 -11.02
N ASN A 86 -5.30 -11.98 -11.22
CA ASN A 86 -4.06 -12.74 -11.38
C ASN A 86 -3.00 -12.42 -10.32
N ASN A 87 -3.42 -12.25 -9.06
CA ASN A 87 -2.49 -11.91 -7.99
C ASN A 87 -1.95 -13.14 -7.25
N GLY A 88 -2.45 -14.35 -7.54
CA GLY A 88 -2.07 -15.61 -6.92
C GLY A 88 -2.81 -15.93 -5.60
N TRP A 89 -3.81 -15.14 -5.24
CA TRP A 89 -4.61 -15.27 -4.01
C TRP A 89 -6.08 -15.06 -4.32
N ILE A 90 -6.94 -15.81 -3.65
CA ILE A 90 -8.38 -15.64 -3.76
C ILE A 90 -8.83 -14.52 -2.82
N GLY A 91 -9.20 -13.36 -3.37
CA GLY A 91 -9.78 -12.27 -2.60
C GLY A 91 -11.25 -12.54 -2.20
N PRO A 92 -11.85 -11.72 -1.32
CA PRO A 92 -13.22 -11.95 -0.84
C PRO A 92 -14.28 -12.07 -1.95
N ARG A 93 -14.15 -11.24 -2.99
CA ARG A 93 -15.06 -11.27 -4.15
C ARG A 93 -14.87 -12.51 -5.02
N GLU A 94 -13.63 -12.96 -5.16
CA GLU A 94 -13.26 -14.15 -5.93
C GLU A 94 -13.70 -15.41 -5.18
N HIS A 95 -13.54 -15.40 -3.84
CA HIS A 95 -14.05 -16.44 -2.95
C HIS A 95 -15.57 -16.57 -3.04
N TYR A 96 -16.28 -15.44 -3.00
CA TYR A 96 -17.73 -15.40 -3.16
C TYR A 96 -18.16 -16.03 -4.50
N ALA A 97 -17.47 -15.72 -5.60
CA ALA A 97 -17.77 -16.29 -6.91
C ALA A 97 -17.53 -17.82 -6.97
N ILE A 98 -16.57 -18.34 -6.20
CA ILE A 98 -16.31 -19.78 -6.10
C ILE A 98 -17.43 -20.47 -5.30
N THR A 99 -17.80 -19.91 -4.14
CA THR A 99 -18.78 -20.53 -3.24
C THR A 99 -20.20 -20.38 -3.75
N HIS A 100 -20.54 -19.24 -4.37
CA HIS A 100 -21.89 -18.91 -4.84
C HIS A 100 -22.07 -19.15 -6.35
N ARG A 101 -21.29 -20.07 -6.94
CA ARG A 101 -21.34 -20.38 -8.37
C ARG A 101 -22.71 -20.85 -8.88
N ASN A 102 -23.57 -21.35 -7.99
CA ASN A 102 -24.93 -21.81 -8.30
C ASN A 102 -26.00 -20.75 -8.01
N VAL A 103 -25.60 -19.59 -7.49
CA VAL A 103 -26.44 -18.43 -7.20
C VAL A 103 -26.09 -17.37 -8.23
N SER A 104 -26.71 -17.50 -9.40
CA SER A 104 -26.26 -16.79 -10.61
C SER A 104 -26.89 -15.40 -10.78
N ASN A 105 -28.00 -15.15 -10.09
CA ASN A 105 -28.77 -13.93 -10.22
C ASN A 105 -29.15 -13.36 -8.85
N TRP A 106 -29.59 -12.09 -8.84
CA TRP A 106 -29.93 -11.40 -7.60
C TRP A 106 -31.10 -12.04 -6.84
N ARG A 107 -32.02 -12.74 -7.53
CA ARG A 107 -33.13 -13.46 -6.89
C ARG A 107 -32.60 -14.66 -6.13
N ASP A 108 -31.75 -15.46 -6.75
CA ASP A 108 -31.10 -16.60 -6.11
C ASP A 108 -30.34 -16.13 -4.86
N ALA A 109 -29.67 -14.98 -4.93
CA ALA A 109 -28.90 -14.42 -3.82
C ALA A 109 -29.79 -13.95 -2.66
N VAL A 110 -31.01 -13.50 -2.94
CA VAL A 110 -32.03 -13.20 -1.92
C VAL A 110 -32.58 -14.48 -1.30
N CYS A 111 -32.60 -15.58 -2.05
CA CYS A 111 -33.14 -16.86 -1.62
C CYS A 111 -32.13 -17.75 -0.90
N ASP A 112 -30.83 -17.56 -1.10
CA ASP A 112 -29.73 -18.16 -0.34
C ASP A 112 -29.61 -17.52 1.05
N ALA A 113 -30.60 -17.82 1.91
CA ALA A 113 -30.75 -17.19 3.22
C ALA A 113 -29.59 -17.52 4.17
N ASN A 114 -28.99 -18.70 4.03
CA ASN A 114 -27.84 -19.10 4.83
C ASN A 114 -26.48 -18.69 4.21
N HIS A 115 -26.49 -18.03 3.04
CA HIS A 115 -25.32 -17.51 2.33
C HIS A 115 -24.24 -18.56 2.08
N ASN A 116 -24.64 -19.80 1.80
CA ASN A 116 -23.72 -20.91 1.56
C ASN A 116 -23.40 -21.10 0.05
N GLY A 117 -24.05 -20.32 -0.82
CA GLY A 117 -23.87 -20.38 -2.26
C GLY A 117 -24.62 -21.51 -2.97
N LEU A 118 -25.57 -22.15 -2.28
CA LEU A 118 -26.43 -23.22 -2.77
C LEU A 118 -27.88 -22.96 -2.35
N ILE A 119 -28.81 -23.04 -3.29
CA ILE A 119 -30.24 -23.01 -2.95
C ILE A 119 -30.66 -24.40 -2.50
N GLY A 120 -30.79 -24.61 -1.19
CA GLY A 120 -31.27 -25.87 -0.61
C GLY A 120 -32.79 -26.08 -0.78
N PRO A 121 -33.35 -27.26 -0.45
CA PRO A 121 -34.78 -27.54 -0.55
C PRO A 121 -35.67 -26.57 0.25
N GLY A 122 -35.16 -26.03 1.35
CA GLY A 122 -35.86 -25.00 2.16
C GLY A 122 -35.83 -23.61 1.53
N GLU A 123 -34.79 -23.32 0.74
CA GLU A 123 -34.54 -22.03 0.07
C GLU A 123 -35.14 -22.00 -1.34
N ALA A 124 -35.34 -23.17 -1.95
CA ALA A 124 -35.93 -23.36 -3.29
C ALA A 124 -37.35 -22.79 -3.41
N ARG A 125 -38.08 -22.65 -2.29
CA ARG A 125 -39.43 -22.03 -2.28
C ARG A 125 -39.42 -20.55 -2.69
N CYS A 126 -38.27 -19.90 -2.58
CA CYS A 126 -38.08 -18.50 -2.95
C CYS A 126 -37.62 -18.34 -4.43
N ALA A 127 -37.14 -19.42 -5.05
CA ALA A 127 -36.57 -19.40 -6.40
C ALA A 127 -37.61 -19.55 -7.55
N TYR A 128 -38.90 -19.71 -7.23
CA TYR A 128 -40.01 -19.84 -8.21
C TYR A 128 -40.83 -18.56 -8.32
#